data_AF-A0A8T5V1D5-F1
#
_entry.id   AF-A0A8T5V1D5-F1
#
_cell.length_a   1.000
_cell.length_b   1.000
_cell.length_c   1.000
_cell.angle_alpha   90.00
_cell.angle_beta   90.00
_cell.angle_gamma   90.00
#
_symmetry.space_group_name_H-M   'P 1'
#
loop_
_entity.id
_entity.type
_entity.pdbx_description
1 polymer ?
#
loop_
_entity_poly.entity_id
_entity_poly.type
_entity_poly.pdbx_seq_one_letter_code
_entity_poly.pdbx_strand_id
1 'polypeptide(L)'
;MGDQGLLDKLDEETKDNIAKALWMLEFNNEEISDELFKGFESEKNSNENFGVRMQYLLREKINNPDSFTPNYKNVYETLIKHSSSLSPHQAYAMTFFLGMDSSKGYKAIPGKADFKLPQDDAPQWDYQLGWHFIVGSCMGDNGKEYGVQFMFWQYALLPPEIAKHFGLSDIENQIIELHLAVSEAGGEHYRSKPILIAGTTGLVDFKNNPFDYTFGKNKIRSLSEDRTFPMQIKGWGVDLDPDSPSEIEVDITLTQTKEYLLQGKDGCDPCCGGVGTLYYSVPNLRVDPDKSTLRINEEEIALKSGKFWYDHQWCNGMIPAGNPRVKVLRAANNMNEKAAGGWDWFMAQFKGNRELTMASVHSHDMLQFLNQTGPNPPKIMEAEVSGKYIDENNNSKKIKGQIKITEWIRSVKSQDPDLYPPTNTWYPQKWEFNFGEDIPEEIRNFVMIPIVSGGQSGFFGNGLHYSEGAVYLKDNEGNSLGRGFAESTGYADPILNRLKLAGLPATEEMRDKLEIPQPSTFLKLISTLYILWPSNKSKLKKLLTNCVDAL
;
A
#
# COMPACT_ATOMS: atom_id res chain seq x y z
N MET A 1 28.76 27.13 -7.80
CA MET A 1 28.57 27.35 -6.35
C MET A 1 27.16 27.87 -6.17
N GLY A 2 26.20 26.94 -6.16
CA GLY A 2 24.80 27.24 -5.85
C GLY A 2 24.66 27.73 -4.41
N ASP A 3 23.60 28.48 -4.16
CA ASP A 3 23.39 29.27 -2.95
C ASP A 3 23.17 28.35 -1.73
N GLN A 4 24.22 28.16 -0.93
CA GLN A 4 24.25 27.22 0.19
C GLN A 4 23.13 27.50 1.22
N GLY A 5 22.62 28.73 1.29
CA GLY A 5 21.53 29.13 2.19
C GLY A 5 20.12 28.69 1.78
N LEU A 6 19.93 28.14 0.58
CA LEU A 6 18.62 27.63 0.13
C LEU A 6 18.43 26.13 0.45
N LEU A 7 19.50 25.34 0.53
CA LEU A 7 19.47 23.95 1.00
C LEU A 7 19.20 23.84 2.50
N ASP A 8 19.50 24.89 3.27
CA ASP A 8 19.16 25.00 4.69
C ASP A 8 17.64 25.01 4.94
N LYS A 9 16.82 25.23 3.90
CA LYS A 9 15.36 25.22 4.01
C LYS A 9 14.74 23.82 3.95
N LEU A 10 15.44 22.83 3.41
CA LEU A 10 14.98 21.44 3.48
C LEU A 10 15.21 20.93 4.90
N ASP A 11 14.19 20.33 5.50
CA ASP A 11 14.40 19.61 6.76
C ASP A 11 15.25 18.35 6.56
N GLU A 12 15.88 17.90 7.64
CA GLU A 12 16.85 16.79 7.61
C GLU A 12 16.22 15.48 7.14
N GLU A 13 14.95 15.23 7.45
CA GLU A 13 14.25 14.02 7.00
C GLU A 13 13.98 14.07 5.49
N THR A 14 13.62 15.23 4.96
CA THR A 14 13.48 15.43 3.51
C THR A 14 14.82 15.25 2.80
N LYS A 15 15.93 15.76 3.35
CA LYS A 15 17.29 15.54 2.81
C LYS A 15 17.66 14.05 2.84
N ASP A 16 17.37 13.37 3.94
CA ASP A 16 17.59 11.93 4.09
C ASP A 16 16.88 11.16 2.97
N ASN A 17 15.57 11.37 2.81
CA ASN A 17 14.80 10.69 1.77
C ASN A 17 15.28 11.01 0.34
N ILE A 18 15.64 12.27 0.05
CA ILE A 18 16.22 12.65 -1.26
C ILE A 18 17.54 11.90 -1.49
N ALA A 19 18.41 11.84 -0.49
CA ALA A 19 19.68 11.12 -0.59
C ALA A 19 19.43 9.64 -0.92
N LYS A 20 18.49 9.00 -0.21
CA LYS A 20 18.19 7.59 -0.42
C LYS A 20 17.55 7.32 -1.79
N ALA A 21 16.64 8.18 -2.23
CA ALA A 21 16.07 8.10 -3.57
C ALA A 21 17.13 8.22 -4.68
N LEU A 22 18.22 8.94 -4.42
CA LEU A 22 19.37 9.12 -5.31
C LEU A 22 20.53 8.14 -5.06
N TRP A 23 20.30 7.12 -4.21
CA TRP A 23 21.28 6.09 -3.84
C TRP A 23 22.55 6.66 -3.19
N MET A 24 22.35 7.56 -2.23
CA MET A 24 23.39 8.11 -1.38
C MET A 24 23.07 7.74 0.08
N LEU A 25 24.09 7.32 0.82
CA LEU A 25 23.95 7.05 2.27
C LEU A 25 23.69 8.33 3.05
N GLU A 26 24.29 9.44 2.65
CA GLU A 26 24.08 10.76 3.24
C GLU A 26 23.83 11.79 2.13
N PHE A 27 23.13 12.88 2.47
CA PHE A 27 22.84 13.93 1.51
C PHE A 27 24.13 14.67 1.12
N ASN A 28 24.57 14.52 -0.13
CA ASN A 28 25.72 15.23 -0.67
C ASN A 28 25.28 16.16 -1.81
N ASN A 29 25.45 17.47 -1.61
CA ASN A 29 25.08 18.46 -2.61
C ASN A 29 26.02 18.46 -3.83
N GLU A 30 27.26 18.00 -3.70
CA GLU A 30 28.21 17.96 -4.82
C GLU A 30 27.87 16.88 -5.85
N GLU A 31 27.05 15.89 -5.48
CA GLU A 31 26.64 14.76 -6.31
C GLU A 31 25.29 14.96 -7.01
N ILE A 32 24.62 16.09 -6.75
CA ILE A 32 23.31 16.42 -7.30
C ILE A 32 23.48 17.37 -8.48
N SER A 33 22.78 17.11 -9.59
CA SER A 33 22.82 18.00 -10.75
C SER A 33 22.12 19.35 -10.49
N ASP A 34 22.61 20.43 -11.09
CA ASP A 34 22.00 21.78 -11.04
C ASP A 34 20.50 21.81 -11.44
N GLU A 35 20.05 20.90 -12.31
CA GLU A 35 18.65 20.82 -12.73
C GLU A 35 17.74 20.31 -11.60
N LEU A 36 18.14 19.23 -10.91
CA LEU A 36 17.44 18.69 -9.75
C LEU A 36 17.41 19.69 -8.59
N PHE A 37 18.49 20.47 -8.41
CA PHE A 37 18.53 21.52 -7.39
C PHE A 37 17.40 22.53 -7.52
N LYS A 38 17.04 22.94 -8.74
CA LYS A 38 15.92 23.88 -8.96
C LYS A 38 14.59 23.33 -8.47
N GLY A 39 14.38 22.01 -8.56
CA GLY A 39 13.19 21.35 -8.02
C GLY A 39 13.17 21.43 -6.50
N PHE A 40 14.31 21.15 -5.86
CA PHE A 40 14.46 21.19 -4.40
C PHE A 40 14.25 22.59 -3.80
N GLU A 41 14.72 23.61 -4.51
CA GLU A 41 14.60 25.03 -4.13
C GLU A 41 13.22 25.65 -4.44
N SER A 42 12.36 24.92 -5.16
CA SER A 42 11.03 25.40 -5.51
C SER A 42 10.24 25.73 -4.24
N GLU A 43 9.61 26.90 -4.21
CA GLU A 43 8.66 27.26 -3.15
C GLU A 43 7.56 26.21 -3.01
N LYS A 44 7.15 25.54 -4.10
CA LYS A 44 6.18 24.43 -4.03
C LYS A 44 6.65 23.26 -3.15
N ASN A 45 7.95 23.10 -2.96
CA ASN A 45 8.56 22.05 -2.16
C ASN A 45 8.85 22.47 -0.71
N SER A 46 8.61 23.74 -0.33
CA SER A 46 8.89 24.20 1.03
C SER A 46 7.86 23.72 2.05
N ASN A 47 8.31 23.54 3.29
CA ASN A 47 7.46 23.07 4.39
C ASN A 47 6.30 24.04 4.67
N GLU A 48 6.55 25.34 4.53
CA GLU A 48 5.51 26.37 4.64
C GLU A 48 4.42 26.18 3.59
N ASN A 49 4.77 25.89 2.33
CA ASN A 49 3.78 25.70 1.27
C ASN A 49 3.03 24.36 1.40
N PHE A 50 3.64 23.29 1.92
CA PHE A 50 2.89 22.11 2.34
C PHE A 50 1.88 22.44 3.45
N GLY A 51 2.29 23.25 4.44
CA GLY A 51 1.41 23.75 5.50
C GLY A 51 0.23 24.58 4.96
N VAL A 52 0.49 25.56 4.10
CA VAL A 52 -0.52 26.42 3.46
C VAL A 52 -1.56 25.57 2.71
N ARG A 53 -1.09 24.61 1.90
CA ARG A 53 -1.96 23.69 1.14
C ARG A 53 -2.82 22.82 2.06
N MET A 54 -2.23 22.27 3.12
CA MET A 54 -2.97 21.47 4.11
C MET A 54 -4.04 22.29 4.84
N GLN A 55 -3.70 23.49 5.31
CA GLN A 55 -4.69 24.38 5.95
C GLN A 55 -5.82 24.78 4.98
N TYR A 56 -5.51 25.00 3.71
CA TYR A 56 -6.53 25.26 2.70
C TYR A 56 -7.48 24.06 2.55
N LEU A 57 -6.94 22.86 2.40
CA LEU A 57 -7.72 21.62 2.32
C LEU A 57 -8.64 21.45 3.54
N LEU A 58 -8.10 21.63 4.75
CA LEU A 58 -8.85 21.52 6.00
C LEU A 58 -9.98 22.56 6.09
N ARG A 59 -9.70 23.82 5.73
CA ARG A 59 -10.72 24.89 5.71
C ARG A 59 -11.80 24.63 4.66
N GLU A 60 -11.45 24.12 3.49
CA GLU A 60 -12.44 23.70 2.49
C GLU A 60 -13.40 22.67 3.09
N LYS A 61 -12.85 21.62 3.73
CA LYS A 61 -13.66 20.55 4.30
C LYS A 61 -14.56 21.05 5.43
N ILE A 62 -14.10 22.00 6.25
CA ILE A 62 -14.94 22.69 7.25
C ILE A 62 -16.09 23.45 6.59
N ASN A 63 -15.80 24.20 5.52
CA ASN A 63 -16.77 25.10 4.89
C ASN A 63 -17.79 24.35 4.02
N ASN A 64 -17.42 23.18 3.50
CA ASN A 64 -18.24 22.42 2.56
C ASN A 64 -18.35 20.93 2.98
N PRO A 65 -18.90 20.61 4.16
CA PRO A 65 -18.98 19.22 4.63
C PRO A 65 -19.93 18.40 3.74
N ASP A 66 -19.62 17.11 3.59
CA ASP A 66 -20.54 16.19 2.91
C ASP A 66 -21.82 15.98 3.73
N SER A 67 -22.97 15.91 3.06
CA SER A 67 -24.23 15.56 3.73
C SER A 67 -24.18 14.15 4.29
N PHE A 68 -24.80 13.89 5.44
CA PHE A 68 -24.80 12.59 6.11
C PHE A 68 -23.42 12.14 6.60
N THR A 69 -22.52 13.08 6.88
CA THR A 69 -21.20 12.81 7.48
C THR A 69 -21.17 13.28 8.94
N PRO A 70 -20.50 12.55 9.85
CA PRO A 70 -20.16 13.08 11.18
C PRO A 70 -19.42 14.42 11.10
N ASN A 71 -19.51 15.24 12.14
CA ASN A 71 -18.88 16.55 12.13
C ASN A 71 -17.39 16.47 12.48
N TYR A 72 -16.51 16.70 11.50
CA TYR A 72 -15.05 16.70 11.68
C TYR A 72 -14.44 18.06 12.07
N LYS A 73 -15.27 19.10 12.30
CA LYS A 73 -14.78 20.46 12.55
C LYS A 73 -13.70 20.54 13.62
N ASN A 74 -13.88 19.87 14.77
CA ASN A 74 -12.90 19.89 15.86
C ASN A 74 -11.56 19.23 15.45
N VAL A 75 -11.62 18.12 14.71
CA VAL A 75 -10.43 17.45 14.17
C VAL A 75 -9.70 18.41 13.25
N TYR A 76 -10.40 19.03 12.29
CA TYR A 76 -9.79 19.94 11.33
C TYR A 76 -9.25 21.23 11.95
N GLU A 77 -9.96 21.83 12.89
CA GLU A 77 -9.47 22.99 13.64
C GLU A 77 -8.25 22.65 14.49
N THR A 78 -8.16 21.42 15.00
CA THR A 78 -6.96 20.93 15.69
C THR A 78 -5.80 20.81 14.71
N LEU A 79 -5.97 20.11 13.59
CA LEU A 79 -4.93 19.96 12.58
C LEU A 79 -4.45 21.32 11.99
N ILE A 80 -5.36 22.29 11.80
CA ILE A 80 -5.01 23.64 11.33
C ILE A 80 -4.00 24.32 12.28
N LYS A 81 -4.13 24.13 13.60
CA LYS A 81 -3.20 24.73 14.59
C LYS A 81 -1.78 24.18 14.50
N HIS A 82 -1.61 23.00 13.89
CA HIS A 82 -0.34 22.27 13.80
C HIS A 82 0.18 22.15 12.37
N SER A 83 -0.37 22.88 11.41
CA SER A 83 -0.03 22.76 9.98
C SER A 83 0.47 24.06 9.35
N SER A 84 1.10 24.95 10.12
CA SER A 84 1.70 26.17 9.55
C SER A 84 2.94 25.90 8.70
N SER A 85 3.71 24.87 9.04
CA SER A 85 4.85 24.37 8.29
C SER A 85 4.88 22.85 8.49
N LEU A 86 4.93 22.09 7.39
CA LEU A 86 4.88 20.63 7.39
C LEU A 86 5.91 20.10 6.40
N SER A 87 6.74 19.13 6.80
CA SER A 87 7.49 18.36 5.80
C SER A 87 6.53 17.63 4.86
N PRO A 88 6.97 17.20 3.66
CA PRO A 88 6.16 16.35 2.78
C PRO A 88 5.61 15.12 3.50
N HIS A 89 6.45 14.49 4.34
CA HIS A 89 6.05 13.32 5.11
C HIS A 89 5.00 13.66 6.17
N GLN A 90 5.17 14.76 6.90
CA GLN A 90 4.19 15.22 7.88
C GLN A 90 2.84 15.54 7.24
N ALA A 91 2.85 16.22 6.08
CA ALA A 91 1.64 16.50 5.33
C ALA A 91 0.93 15.21 4.90
N TYR A 92 1.69 14.22 4.43
CA TYR A 92 1.17 12.91 4.07
C TYR A 92 0.56 12.16 5.26
N ALA A 93 1.31 11.98 6.35
CA ALA A 93 0.82 11.29 7.55
C ALA A 93 -0.42 11.99 8.15
N MET A 94 -0.49 13.33 8.09
CA MET A 94 -1.63 14.10 8.56
C MET A 94 -2.93 13.79 7.80
N THR A 95 -2.86 13.43 6.51
CA THR A 95 -4.05 13.07 5.72
C THR A 95 -4.81 11.87 6.31
N PHE A 96 -4.14 11.04 7.11
CA PHE A 96 -4.75 9.86 7.69
C PHE A 96 -5.69 10.13 8.87
N PHE A 97 -5.73 11.37 9.37
CA PHE A 97 -6.71 11.82 10.38
C PHE A 97 -7.99 12.39 9.75
N LEU A 98 -8.08 12.49 8.43
CA LEU A 98 -9.20 13.15 7.76
C LEU A 98 -10.50 12.32 7.76
N GLY A 99 -10.40 11.01 8.03
CA GLY A 99 -11.54 10.08 8.09
C GLY A 99 -12.35 10.04 6.81
N MET A 100 -13.68 9.95 6.93
CA MET A 100 -14.61 9.74 5.80
C MET A 100 -14.54 10.85 4.74
N ASP A 101 -14.20 12.07 5.13
CA ASP A 101 -14.08 13.19 4.19
C ASP A 101 -12.73 13.21 3.45
N SER A 102 -11.79 12.32 3.78
CA SER A 102 -10.47 12.21 3.13
C SER A 102 -10.59 12.17 1.61
N SER A 103 -11.40 11.24 1.10
CA SER A 103 -11.57 11.03 -0.34
C SER A 103 -12.32 12.15 -1.06
N LYS A 104 -12.91 13.16 -0.40
CA LYS A 104 -13.73 14.17 -1.11
C LYS A 104 -12.89 14.97 -2.12
N GLY A 105 -13.38 15.03 -3.37
CA GLY A 105 -12.81 15.86 -4.43
C GLY A 105 -11.90 15.13 -5.44
N TYR A 106 -11.45 13.91 -5.12
CA TYR A 106 -10.73 13.07 -6.09
C TYR A 106 -11.67 12.50 -7.16
N LYS A 107 -11.10 12.13 -8.31
CA LYS A 107 -11.83 11.51 -9.43
C LYS A 107 -12.59 10.28 -8.95
N ALA A 108 -13.88 10.24 -9.20
CA ALA A 108 -14.72 9.17 -8.67
C ALA A 108 -14.37 7.81 -9.31
N ILE A 109 -14.30 6.77 -8.48
CA ILE A 109 -14.16 5.39 -8.96
C ILE A 109 -15.41 5.03 -9.78
N PRO A 110 -15.26 4.60 -11.04
CA PRO A 110 -16.40 4.24 -11.88
C PRO A 110 -17.12 3.01 -11.29
N GLY A 111 -18.41 2.85 -11.55
CA GLY A 111 -19.17 1.70 -11.05
C GLY A 111 -18.85 0.37 -11.73
N LYS A 112 -17.95 0.39 -12.73
CA LYS A 112 -17.42 -0.76 -13.47
C LYS A 112 -16.00 -0.40 -13.91
N ALA A 113 -15.09 -1.36 -13.90
CA ALA A 113 -13.78 -1.18 -14.51
C ALA A 113 -13.91 -1.11 -16.04
N ASP A 114 -13.01 -0.36 -16.68
CA ASP A 114 -12.87 -0.27 -18.14
C ASP A 114 -11.40 -0.10 -18.52
N PHE A 115 -10.58 -1.08 -18.14
CA PHE A 115 -9.13 -1.01 -18.35
C PHE A 115 -8.74 -0.95 -19.83
N LYS A 116 -7.83 -0.05 -20.17
CA LYS A 116 -7.15 0.09 -21.45
C LYS A 116 -5.70 -0.36 -21.28
N LEU A 117 -5.46 -1.67 -21.34
CA LEU A 117 -4.13 -2.23 -21.17
C LEU A 117 -3.36 -2.22 -22.50
N PRO A 118 -2.07 -1.82 -22.53
CA PRO A 118 -1.22 -1.50 -21.38
C PRO A 118 -1.26 -0.03 -20.92
N GLN A 119 -2.06 0.85 -21.53
CA GLN A 119 -2.05 2.28 -21.19
C GLN A 119 -2.38 2.56 -19.71
N ASP A 120 -3.26 1.76 -19.12
CA ASP A 120 -3.66 1.84 -17.71
C ASP A 120 -2.67 1.18 -16.76
N ASP A 121 -1.55 0.62 -17.23
CA ASP A 121 -0.39 0.33 -16.36
C ASP A 121 0.24 1.64 -15.84
N ALA A 122 -0.06 2.79 -16.46
CA ALA A 122 0.35 4.10 -15.98
C ALA A 122 -0.18 4.38 -14.56
N PRO A 123 0.64 5.00 -13.69
CA PRO A 123 0.17 5.49 -12.39
C PRO A 123 -0.98 6.50 -12.55
N GLN A 124 -1.95 6.41 -11.65
CA GLN A 124 -3.26 7.03 -11.80
C GLN A 124 -3.38 8.27 -10.90
N TRP A 125 -2.81 9.39 -11.35
CA TRP A 125 -2.59 10.61 -10.56
C TRP A 125 -3.85 11.31 -10.03
N ASP A 126 -5.00 11.10 -10.69
CA ASP A 126 -6.28 11.74 -10.35
C ASP A 126 -7.00 11.13 -9.14
N TYR A 127 -6.59 9.92 -8.74
CA TYR A 127 -7.17 9.17 -7.62
C TYR A 127 -6.38 9.41 -6.34
N GLN A 128 -7.00 9.10 -5.20
CA GLN A 128 -6.40 9.37 -3.90
C GLN A 128 -5.13 8.54 -3.66
N LEU A 129 -5.14 7.28 -4.08
CA LEU A 129 -4.11 6.30 -3.78
C LEU A 129 -3.92 5.33 -4.96
N GLY A 130 -2.70 4.87 -5.19
CA GLY A 130 -2.41 3.77 -6.11
C GLY A 130 -1.04 3.14 -5.89
N TRP A 131 -0.78 1.98 -6.49
CA TRP A 131 0.52 1.32 -6.36
C TRP A 131 0.84 0.35 -7.50
N HIS A 132 2.13 0.12 -7.66
CA HIS A 132 2.73 -0.94 -8.47
C HIS A 132 3.46 -1.87 -7.51
N PHE A 133 2.97 -3.09 -7.34
CA PHE A 133 3.49 -4.05 -6.37
C PHE A 133 4.01 -5.31 -7.06
N ILE A 134 5.31 -5.57 -6.94
CA ILE A 134 6.00 -6.68 -7.59
C ILE A 134 6.62 -7.55 -6.50
N VAL A 135 6.16 -8.79 -6.39
CA VAL A 135 6.62 -9.74 -5.37
C VAL A 135 6.92 -11.09 -5.97
N GLY A 136 7.88 -11.82 -5.41
CA GLY A 136 8.22 -13.14 -5.94
C GLY A 136 9.31 -13.87 -5.20
N SER A 137 9.66 -15.03 -5.75
CA SER A 137 10.79 -15.84 -5.29
C SER A 137 11.71 -16.17 -6.45
N CYS A 138 13.01 -16.16 -6.21
CA CYS A 138 14.05 -16.44 -7.19
C CYS A 138 15.16 -17.31 -6.62
N MET A 139 15.88 -17.99 -7.52
CA MET A 139 17.04 -18.82 -7.19
C MET A 139 18.31 -18.09 -7.63
N GLY A 140 19.24 -17.88 -6.71
CA GLY A 140 20.57 -17.34 -6.98
C GLY A 140 21.50 -18.40 -7.59
N ASP A 141 22.58 -17.95 -8.22
CA ASP A 141 23.65 -18.81 -8.71
C ASP A 141 24.53 -19.40 -7.61
N ASN A 142 24.48 -18.81 -6.42
CA ASN A 142 25.01 -19.38 -5.18
C ASN A 142 24.16 -20.56 -4.63
N GLY A 143 23.05 -20.92 -5.30
CA GLY A 143 22.18 -22.03 -4.92
C GLY A 143 21.21 -21.74 -3.78
N LYS A 144 21.13 -20.48 -3.33
CA LYS A 144 20.16 -20.02 -2.32
C LYS A 144 18.89 -19.50 -2.97
N GLU A 145 17.78 -19.64 -2.25
CA GLU A 145 16.50 -19.07 -2.64
C GLU A 145 16.27 -17.73 -1.95
N TYR A 146 15.70 -16.77 -2.68
CA TYR A 146 15.40 -15.44 -2.22
C TYR A 146 13.94 -15.09 -2.43
N GLY A 147 13.35 -14.36 -1.49
CA GLY A 147 12.10 -13.63 -1.65
C GLY A 147 12.38 -12.17 -1.93
N VAL A 148 11.64 -11.55 -2.85
CA VAL A 148 11.78 -10.13 -3.18
C VAL A 148 10.43 -9.45 -3.13
N GLN A 149 10.41 -8.25 -2.56
CA GLN A 149 9.28 -7.33 -2.58
C GLN A 149 9.75 -5.96 -3.09
N PHE A 150 9.04 -5.42 -4.06
CA PHE A 150 9.29 -4.11 -4.66
C PHE A 150 7.97 -3.39 -4.89
N MET A 151 7.78 -2.22 -4.27
CA MET A 151 6.56 -1.43 -4.42
C MET A 151 6.88 0.03 -4.65
N PHE A 152 6.20 0.63 -5.62
CA PHE A 152 5.95 2.06 -5.64
C PHE A 152 4.54 2.30 -5.16
N TRP A 153 4.41 2.97 -4.01
CA TRP A 153 3.14 3.40 -3.43
C TRP A 153 2.96 4.89 -3.67
N GLN A 154 1.78 5.30 -4.13
CA GLN A 154 1.46 6.67 -4.52
C GLN A 154 0.27 7.17 -3.69
N TYR A 155 0.39 8.38 -3.14
CA TYR A 155 -0.71 9.12 -2.52
C TYR A 155 -0.81 10.55 -3.06
N ALA A 156 -1.98 10.94 -3.54
CA ALA A 156 -2.25 12.31 -3.98
C ALA A 156 -2.64 13.19 -2.77
N LEU A 157 -1.80 14.16 -2.39
CA LEU A 157 -2.02 14.96 -1.17
C LEU A 157 -3.28 15.82 -1.21
N LEU A 158 -3.61 16.35 -2.38
CA LEU A 158 -4.76 17.22 -2.58
C LEU A 158 -5.69 16.64 -3.65
N PRO A 159 -7.01 16.87 -3.54
CA PRO A 159 -7.93 16.73 -4.66
C PRO A 159 -7.45 17.52 -5.90
N PRO A 160 -7.63 17.00 -7.13
CA PRO A 160 -7.07 17.60 -8.35
C PRO A 160 -7.38 19.10 -8.54
N GLU A 161 -8.62 19.53 -8.26
CA GLU A 161 -9.01 20.94 -8.37
C GLU A 161 -8.29 21.85 -7.36
N ILE A 162 -8.00 21.34 -6.16
CA ILE A 162 -7.22 22.07 -5.16
C ILE A 162 -5.74 22.09 -5.56
N ALA A 163 -5.19 20.98 -6.05
CA ALA A 163 -3.81 20.93 -6.57
C ALA A 163 -3.60 21.98 -7.68
N LYS A 164 -4.54 22.04 -8.63
CA LYS A 164 -4.54 23.03 -9.73
C LYS A 164 -4.65 24.47 -9.23
N HIS A 165 -5.42 24.73 -8.17
CA HIS A 165 -5.50 26.06 -7.54
C HIS A 165 -4.12 26.57 -7.07
N PHE A 166 -3.28 25.67 -6.58
CA PHE A 166 -1.90 25.96 -6.17
C PHE A 166 -0.87 25.83 -7.31
N GLY A 167 -1.32 25.61 -8.55
CA GLY A 167 -0.46 25.48 -9.72
C GLY A 167 0.44 24.25 -9.71
N LEU A 168 0.05 23.18 -8.99
CA LEU A 168 0.74 21.90 -9.02
C LEU A 168 0.35 21.12 -10.28
N SER A 169 1.33 20.47 -10.91
CA SER A 169 1.08 19.42 -11.89
C SER A 169 0.51 18.15 -11.22
N ASP A 170 0.01 17.23 -12.04
CA ASP A 170 -0.50 15.94 -11.55
C ASP A 170 0.56 15.16 -10.78
N ILE A 171 1.82 15.21 -11.22
CA ILE A 171 2.97 14.57 -10.56
C ILE A 171 3.39 15.35 -9.31
N GLU A 172 3.45 16.69 -9.36
CA GLU A 172 3.84 17.53 -8.20
C GLU A 172 2.89 17.34 -7.00
N ASN A 173 1.65 16.90 -7.23
CA ASN A 173 0.68 16.63 -6.17
C ASN A 173 0.87 15.28 -5.45
N GLN A 174 1.79 14.44 -5.92
CA GLN A 174 1.97 13.08 -5.40
C GLN A 174 3.04 13.01 -4.32
N ILE A 175 2.82 12.09 -3.38
CA ILE A 175 3.83 11.54 -2.48
C ILE A 175 4.03 10.09 -2.91
N ILE A 176 5.26 9.74 -3.22
CA ILE A 176 5.63 8.38 -3.63
C ILE A 176 6.49 7.76 -2.53
N GLU A 177 6.25 6.50 -2.23
CA GLU A 177 7.05 5.68 -1.32
C GLU A 177 7.64 4.48 -2.07
N LEU A 178 8.93 4.22 -1.85
CA LEU A 178 9.57 2.96 -2.22
C LEU A 178 9.54 2.01 -1.04
N HIS A 179 9.00 0.82 -1.26
CA HIS A 179 9.18 -0.32 -0.36
C HIS A 179 10.02 -1.38 -1.09
N LEU A 180 11.13 -1.77 -0.46
CA LEU A 180 12.04 -2.78 -0.98
C LEU A 180 12.42 -3.74 0.15
N ALA A 181 12.28 -5.04 -0.10
CA ALA A 181 12.73 -6.06 0.84
C ALA A 181 13.25 -7.30 0.12
N VAL A 182 14.22 -7.95 0.74
CA VAL A 182 14.87 -9.18 0.27
C VAL A 182 14.97 -10.15 1.44
N SER A 183 14.43 -11.36 1.27
CA SER A 183 14.55 -12.45 2.25
C SER A 183 15.48 -13.52 1.71
N GLU A 184 16.55 -13.84 2.43
CA GLU A 184 17.35 -15.04 2.16
C GLU A 184 16.71 -16.25 2.86
N ALA A 185 16.38 -17.31 2.10
CA ALA A 185 15.74 -18.49 2.66
C ALA A 185 16.58 -19.14 3.79
N GLY A 186 15.98 -19.28 4.97
CA GLY A 186 16.65 -19.79 6.18
C GLY A 186 17.62 -18.80 6.84
N GLY A 187 17.81 -17.62 6.25
CA GLY A 187 18.62 -16.51 6.77
C GLY A 187 17.75 -15.34 7.24
N GLU A 188 18.24 -14.12 6.98
CA GLU A 188 17.61 -12.88 7.41
C GLU A 188 16.61 -12.33 6.39
N HIS A 189 15.71 -11.47 6.89
CA HIS A 189 14.89 -10.57 6.08
C HIS A 189 15.47 -9.18 6.16
N TYR A 190 15.97 -8.69 5.03
CA TYR A 190 16.48 -7.34 4.85
C TYR A 190 15.38 -6.46 4.29
N ARG A 191 15.16 -5.28 4.86
CA ARG A 191 14.13 -4.37 4.39
C ARG A 191 14.62 -2.93 4.45
N SER A 192 14.45 -2.21 3.35
CA SER A 192 14.71 -0.77 3.34
C SER A 192 13.77 -0.07 4.31
N LYS A 193 14.27 0.98 5.00
CA LYS A 193 13.36 1.98 5.55
C LYS A 193 12.41 2.48 4.45
N PRO A 194 11.19 2.92 4.78
CA PRO A 194 10.35 3.61 3.82
C PRO A 194 11.09 4.85 3.30
N ILE A 195 11.28 4.94 1.97
CA ILE A 195 11.88 6.11 1.32
C ILE A 195 10.73 6.86 0.65
N LEU A 196 10.51 8.11 1.05
CA LEU A 196 9.36 8.91 0.64
C LEU A 196 9.80 10.24 0.03
N ILE A 197 9.34 10.56 -1.19
CA ILE A 197 9.57 11.88 -1.79
C ILE A 197 8.27 12.48 -2.34
N ALA A 198 8.17 13.81 -2.30
CA ALA A 198 7.12 14.53 -3.00
C ALA A 198 7.48 14.71 -4.47
N GLY A 199 6.48 14.70 -5.36
CA GLY A 199 6.66 15.04 -6.76
C GLY A 199 7.18 16.46 -6.98
N THR A 200 6.97 17.39 -6.03
CA THR A 200 7.55 18.75 -6.05
C THR A 200 9.08 18.76 -5.99
N THR A 201 9.72 17.66 -5.59
CA THR A 201 11.18 17.54 -5.62
C THR A 201 11.73 17.43 -7.05
N GLY A 202 10.90 17.06 -8.03
CA GLY A 202 11.33 16.78 -9.41
C GLY A 202 12.00 15.41 -9.60
N LEU A 203 12.03 14.56 -8.56
CA LEU A 203 12.61 13.21 -8.62
C LEU A 203 11.61 12.15 -9.09
N VAL A 204 10.36 12.52 -9.33
CA VAL A 204 9.32 11.63 -9.86
C VAL A 204 9.05 12.01 -11.30
N ASP A 205 9.17 11.05 -12.21
CA ASP A 205 8.81 11.23 -13.62
C ASP A 205 8.10 9.98 -14.15
N PHE A 206 7.26 10.16 -15.17
CA PHE A 206 6.56 9.07 -15.82
C PHE A 206 6.40 9.30 -17.32
N LYS A 207 6.67 8.26 -18.11
CA LYS A 207 6.39 8.19 -19.55
C LYS A 207 5.66 6.90 -19.86
N ASN A 208 4.72 6.96 -20.80
CA ASN A 208 3.88 5.81 -21.14
C ASN A 208 4.35 5.03 -22.39
N ASN A 209 5.26 5.59 -23.20
CA ASN A 209 5.76 4.94 -24.41
C ASN A 209 7.26 5.28 -24.63
N PRO A 210 8.19 4.38 -24.26
CA PRO A 210 7.94 3.18 -23.46
C PRO A 210 7.43 3.53 -22.04
N PHE A 211 6.76 2.57 -21.39
CA PHE A 211 6.45 2.68 -19.96
C PHE A 211 7.76 2.88 -19.17
N ASP A 212 7.89 3.99 -18.47
CA ASP A 212 9.05 4.31 -17.62
C ASP A 212 8.56 5.15 -16.44
N TYR A 213 8.51 4.55 -15.27
CA TYR A 213 8.15 5.19 -14.01
C TYR A 213 9.39 5.29 -13.12
N THR A 214 9.83 6.53 -12.85
CA THR A 214 11.06 6.81 -12.11
C THR A 214 10.77 7.48 -10.77
N PHE A 215 11.50 7.05 -9.74
CA PHE A 215 11.58 7.59 -8.38
C PHE A 215 13.06 7.75 -8.01
N GLY A 216 13.63 8.93 -8.26
CA GLY A 216 15.06 9.17 -8.16
C GLY A 216 15.85 8.25 -9.10
N LYS A 217 16.70 7.37 -8.56
CA LYS A 217 17.41 6.32 -9.33
C LYS A 217 16.64 4.99 -9.41
N ASN A 218 15.57 4.85 -8.64
CA ASN A 218 14.71 3.68 -8.64
C ASN A 218 13.73 3.76 -9.82
N LYS A 219 13.37 2.63 -10.41
CA LYS A 219 12.49 2.60 -11.59
C LYS A 219 11.72 1.30 -11.77
N ILE A 220 10.57 1.43 -12.41
CA ILE A 220 9.84 0.36 -13.07
C ILE A 220 9.73 0.78 -14.53
N ARG A 221 10.35 0.03 -15.46
CA ARG A 221 10.32 0.37 -16.88
C ARG A 221 10.09 -0.83 -17.76
N SER A 222 9.46 -0.60 -18.91
CA SER A 222 9.40 -1.59 -19.97
C SER A 222 10.68 -1.58 -20.79
N LEU A 223 11.07 -2.76 -21.26
CA LEU A 223 12.11 -2.96 -22.26
C LEU A 223 11.53 -3.07 -23.69
N SER A 224 10.24 -2.74 -23.86
CA SER A 224 9.52 -2.66 -25.14
C SER A 224 8.85 -1.28 -25.27
N GLU A 225 8.68 -0.79 -26.51
CA GLU A 225 8.02 0.50 -26.77
C GLU A 225 6.51 0.44 -26.47
N ASP A 226 5.82 -0.57 -26.99
CA ASP A 226 4.36 -0.64 -27.08
C ASP A 226 3.69 -1.57 -26.04
N ARG A 227 4.47 -2.14 -25.11
CA ARG A 227 4.02 -3.11 -24.10
C ARG A 227 4.69 -2.83 -22.77
N THR A 228 4.09 -3.27 -21.67
CA THR A 228 4.65 -3.15 -20.32
C THR A 228 5.73 -4.20 -20.03
N PHE A 229 5.60 -5.40 -20.61
CA PHE A 229 6.53 -6.51 -20.42
C PHE A 229 7.34 -6.80 -21.70
N PRO A 230 8.64 -7.17 -21.59
CA PRO A 230 9.39 -7.40 -20.36
C PRO A 230 9.61 -6.14 -19.53
N MET A 231 9.37 -6.23 -18.23
CA MET A 231 9.49 -5.14 -17.26
C MET A 231 10.80 -5.30 -16.49
N GLN A 232 11.58 -4.23 -16.36
CA GLN A 232 12.70 -4.15 -15.44
C GLN A 232 12.28 -3.36 -14.19
N ILE A 233 12.49 -3.95 -13.02
CA ILE A 233 12.51 -3.22 -11.75
C ILE A 233 13.96 -2.99 -11.34
N LYS A 234 14.27 -1.77 -10.90
CA LYS A 234 15.57 -1.44 -10.33
C LYS A 234 15.39 -0.55 -9.11
N GLY A 235 15.98 -0.92 -8.00
CA GLY A 235 15.98 -0.06 -6.81
C GLY A 235 16.99 -0.48 -5.78
N TRP A 236 17.30 0.47 -4.90
CA TRP A 236 18.22 0.33 -3.79
C TRP A 236 17.60 0.91 -2.54
N GLY A 237 17.93 0.32 -1.39
CA GLY A 237 17.45 0.77 -0.10
C GLY A 237 18.35 0.31 1.03
N VAL A 238 18.14 0.91 2.20
CA VAL A 238 18.99 0.69 3.38
C VAL A 238 18.10 0.27 4.55
N ASP A 239 18.46 -0.85 5.15
CA ASP A 239 17.95 -1.29 6.44
C ASP A 239 18.77 -0.62 7.54
N LEU A 240 18.15 0.22 8.36
CA LEU A 240 18.79 0.90 9.49
C LEU A 240 18.53 0.17 10.81
N ASP A 241 18.17 -1.12 10.78
CA ASP A 241 18.16 -1.94 11.99
C ASP A 241 19.54 -1.83 12.68
N PRO A 242 19.62 -1.34 13.93
CA PRO A 242 20.89 -1.08 14.61
C PRO A 242 21.71 -2.35 14.87
N ASP A 243 21.06 -3.52 14.91
CA ASP A 243 21.74 -4.80 15.12
C ASP A 243 22.34 -5.35 13.81
N SER A 244 21.79 -4.96 12.66
CA SER A 244 22.19 -5.48 11.36
C SER A 244 21.94 -4.47 10.22
N PRO A 245 22.62 -3.31 10.21
CA PRO A 245 22.47 -2.35 9.14
C PRO A 245 22.93 -2.97 7.83
N SER A 246 22.17 -2.76 6.76
CA SER A 246 22.46 -3.39 5.48
C SER A 246 21.93 -2.61 4.28
N GLU A 247 22.54 -2.83 3.14
CA GLU A 247 22.09 -2.30 1.86
C GLU A 247 21.53 -3.43 1.00
N ILE A 248 20.44 -3.15 0.31
CA ILE A 248 19.84 -4.07 -0.66
C ILE A 248 19.62 -3.36 -1.99
N GLU A 249 19.95 -4.03 -3.08
CA GLU A 249 19.66 -3.58 -4.44
C GLU A 249 19.07 -4.73 -5.27
N VAL A 250 18.10 -4.41 -6.11
CA VAL A 250 17.56 -5.31 -7.12
C VAL A 250 17.68 -4.67 -8.49
N ASP A 251 18.02 -5.47 -9.50
CA ASP A 251 17.90 -5.14 -10.92
C ASP A 251 17.37 -6.39 -11.61
N ILE A 252 16.04 -6.50 -11.77
CA ILE A 252 15.38 -7.75 -12.18
C ILE A 252 14.54 -7.49 -13.42
N THR A 253 14.77 -8.28 -14.46
CA THR A 253 13.95 -8.27 -15.68
C THR A 253 12.93 -9.41 -15.64
N LEU A 254 11.66 -9.05 -15.81
CA LEU A 254 10.51 -9.94 -15.68
C LEU A 254 9.75 -10.04 -17.01
N THR A 255 9.59 -11.26 -17.50
CA THR A 255 8.84 -11.57 -18.71
C THR A 255 7.46 -12.10 -18.38
N GLN A 256 6.44 -11.56 -19.03
CA GLN A 256 5.06 -12.02 -18.88
C GLN A 256 4.85 -13.41 -19.49
N THR A 257 4.19 -14.30 -18.75
CA THR A 257 3.81 -15.64 -19.25
C THR A 257 2.33 -15.96 -19.14
N LYS A 258 1.56 -15.12 -18.44
CA LYS A 258 0.10 -15.21 -18.33
C LYS A 258 -0.53 -13.87 -18.66
N GLU A 259 -1.79 -13.92 -19.07
CA GLU A 259 -2.59 -12.72 -19.33
C GLU A 259 -2.87 -11.94 -18.05
N TYR A 260 -3.37 -10.71 -18.21
CA TYR A 260 -3.83 -9.91 -17.10
C TYR A 260 -5.04 -10.57 -16.42
N LEU A 261 -4.97 -10.68 -15.10
CA LEU A 261 -6.03 -11.18 -14.24
C LEU A 261 -6.78 -9.99 -13.65
N LEU A 262 -7.99 -9.70 -14.15
CA LEU A 262 -8.83 -8.70 -13.51
C LEU A 262 -9.27 -9.21 -12.14
N GLN A 263 -9.07 -8.44 -11.08
CA GLN A 263 -9.39 -8.87 -9.71
C GLN A 263 -10.85 -8.56 -9.34
N GLY A 264 -11.26 -8.98 -8.13
CA GLY A 264 -12.63 -8.74 -7.64
C GLY A 264 -13.71 -9.15 -8.65
N LYS A 265 -14.69 -8.25 -8.87
CA LYS A 265 -15.65 -8.36 -9.97
C LYS A 265 -15.16 -7.57 -11.18
N ASP A 266 -14.61 -8.28 -12.15
CA ASP A 266 -14.17 -7.73 -13.45
C ASP A 266 -13.27 -6.50 -13.32
N GLY A 267 -12.43 -6.45 -12.28
CA GLY A 267 -11.53 -5.34 -11.99
C GLY A 267 -11.93 -4.45 -10.81
N CYS A 268 -13.12 -4.64 -10.25
CA CYS A 268 -13.65 -3.81 -9.16
C CYS A 268 -13.62 -4.51 -7.80
N ASP A 269 -13.09 -3.83 -6.77
CA ASP A 269 -12.94 -4.43 -5.43
C ASP A 269 -13.03 -3.46 -4.23
N PRO A 270 -14.25 -3.13 -3.74
CA PRO A 270 -15.45 -2.90 -4.53
C PRO A 270 -15.32 -1.66 -5.42
N CYS A 271 -16.24 -1.47 -6.36
CA CYS A 271 -16.48 -0.16 -6.97
C CYS A 271 -17.89 0.31 -6.61
N CYS A 272 -18.02 1.21 -5.64
CA CYS A 272 -19.34 1.62 -5.16
C CYS A 272 -19.44 3.12 -4.91
N GLY A 273 -20.37 3.78 -5.62
CA GLY A 273 -20.71 5.17 -5.33
C GLY A 273 -19.54 6.15 -5.44
N GLY A 274 -18.52 5.88 -6.25
CA GLY A 274 -17.36 6.76 -6.43
C GLY A 274 -16.16 6.48 -5.51
N VAL A 275 -16.26 5.45 -4.66
CA VAL A 275 -15.16 4.96 -3.81
C VAL A 275 -14.92 3.47 -4.05
N GLY A 276 -13.81 2.98 -3.49
CA GLY A 276 -13.32 1.62 -3.65
C GLY A 276 -12.19 1.56 -4.67
N THR A 277 -12.03 0.44 -5.35
CA THR A 277 -10.76 0.07 -5.98
C THR A 277 -10.94 -0.49 -7.38
N LEU A 278 -10.06 -0.07 -8.28
CA LEU A 278 -9.79 -0.72 -9.56
C LEU A 278 -8.48 -1.50 -9.45
N TYR A 279 -8.51 -2.79 -9.81
CA TYR A 279 -7.45 -3.73 -9.50
C TYR A 279 -7.32 -4.84 -10.55
N TYR A 280 -6.09 -5.08 -11.00
CA TYR A 280 -5.72 -6.28 -11.75
C TYR A 280 -4.31 -6.75 -11.37
N SER A 281 -3.99 -7.96 -11.80
CA SER A 281 -2.70 -8.60 -11.58
C SER A 281 -2.12 -9.18 -12.86
N VAL A 282 -0.82 -9.45 -12.87
CA VAL A 282 -0.14 -10.29 -13.86
C VAL A 282 0.63 -11.40 -13.12
N PRO A 283 0.10 -12.63 -13.10
CA PRO A 283 0.73 -13.74 -12.40
C PRO A 283 1.88 -14.36 -13.20
N ASN A 284 2.71 -15.15 -12.53
CA ASN A 284 3.71 -16.03 -13.14
C ASN A 284 4.71 -15.31 -14.06
N LEU A 285 5.08 -14.07 -13.72
CA LEU A 285 6.19 -13.37 -14.37
C LEU A 285 7.49 -14.15 -14.17
N ARG A 286 8.34 -14.24 -15.20
CA ARG A 286 9.57 -15.04 -15.17
C ARG A 286 10.80 -14.15 -15.20
N VAL A 287 11.73 -14.43 -14.29
CA VAL A 287 13.07 -13.84 -14.26
C VAL A 287 13.81 -14.16 -15.56
N ASP A 288 14.35 -13.15 -16.23
CA ASP A 288 15.34 -13.29 -17.30
C ASP A 288 16.73 -13.47 -16.67
N PRO A 289 17.34 -14.66 -16.74
CA PRO A 289 18.58 -14.96 -16.00
C PRO A 289 19.81 -14.23 -16.53
N ASP A 290 19.76 -13.69 -17.76
CA ASP A 290 20.88 -12.96 -18.35
C ASP A 290 20.88 -11.47 -17.96
N LYS A 291 19.80 -11.00 -17.30
CA LYS A 291 19.55 -9.58 -17.00
C LYS A 291 18.96 -9.34 -15.61
N SER A 292 19.22 -10.26 -14.69
CA SER A 292 18.65 -10.16 -13.35
C SER A 292 19.68 -10.44 -12.27
N THR A 293 19.89 -9.45 -11.40
CA THR A 293 20.79 -9.53 -10.24
C THR A 293 20.08 -9.03 -8.98
N LEU A 294 20.58 -9.52 -7.86
CA LEU A 294 20.27 -9.07 -6.51
C LEU A 294 21.60 -8.73 -5.83
N ARG A 295 21.65 -7.70 -5.00
CA ARG A 295 22.81 -7.39 -4.17
C ARG A 295 22.39 -7.18 -2.72
N ILE A 296 23.11 -7.83 -1.82
CA ILE A 296 22.99 -7.65 -0.37
C ILE A 296 24.37 -7.23 0.12
N ASN A 297 24.50 -5.98 0.58
CA ASN A 297 25.77 -5.34 0.89
C ASN A 297 26.75 -5.41 -0.31
N GLU A 298 27.89 -6.07 -0.13
CA GLU A 298 28.91 -6.24 -1.18
C GLU A 298 28.68 -7.50 -2.05
N GLU A 299 27.79 -8.40 -1.65
CA GLU A 299 27.53 -9.66 -2.37
C GLU A 299 26.53 -9.42 -3.50
N GLU A 300 26.99 -9.47 -4.74
CA GLU A 300 26.14 -9.53 -5.94
C GLU A 300 25.85 -10.99 -6.32
N ILE A 301 24.58 -11.26 -6.58
CA ILE A 301 24.02 -12.60 -6.84
C ILE A 301 23.31 -12.56 -8.19
N ALA A 302 23.75 -13.38 -9.14
CA ALA A 302 23.04 -13.53 -10.41
C ALA A 302 21.83 -14.45 -10.22
N LEU A 303 20.65 -14.02 -10.69
CA LEU A 303 19.42 -14.80 -10.55
C LEU A 303 19.31 -15.81 -11.70
N LYS A 304 19.25 -17.11 -11.39
CA LYS A 304 19.15 -18.19 -12.39
C LYS A 304 17.73 -18.49 -12.84
N SER A 305 16.74 -18.22 -12.00
CA SER A 305 15.32 -18.41 -12.29
C SER A 305 14.46 -17.76 -11.21
N GLY A 306 13.17 -17.62 -11.47
CA GLY A 306 12.22 -17.14 -10.46
C GLY A 306 10.81 -16.98 -11.01
N LYS A 307 9.86 -16.79 -10.10
CA LYS A 307 8.48 -16.43 -10.40
C LYS A 307 8.06 -15.21 -9.60
N PHE A 308 7.47 -14.24 -10.29
CA PHE A 308 6.97 -13.00 -9.71
C PHE A 308 5.49 -12.79 -10.04
N TRP A 309 4.86 -11.95 -9.25
CA TRP A 309 3.50 -11.51 -9.34
C TRP A 309 3.51 -9.98 -9.37
N TYR A 310 2.79 -9.38 -10.31
CA TYR A 310 2.60 -7.94 -10.37
C TYR A 310 1.15 -7.61 -10.05
N ASP A 311 0.94 -6.66 -9.16
CA ASP A 311 -0.34 -6.02 -8.88
C ASP A 311 -0.29 -4.54 -9.26
N HIS A 312 -1.34 -4.09 -9.94
CA HIS A 312 -1.59 -2.67 -10.13
C HIS A 312 -2.98 -2.31 -9.66
N GLN A 313 -3.04 -1.32 -8.78
CA GLN A 313 -4.27 -0.97 -8.09
C GLN A 313 -4.32 0.54 -7.82
N TRP A 314 -5.51 1.10 -7.94
CA TRP A 314 -5.78 2.47 -7.51
C TRP A 314 -7.18 2.61 -6.94
N CYS A 315 -7.31 3.47 -5.94
CA CYS A 315 -8.52 3.53 -5.15
C CYS A 315 -8.78 4.91 -4.55
N ASN A 316 -10.01 5.05 -4.05
CA ASN A 316 -10.44 6.16 -3.21
C ASN A 316 -11.10 5.61 -1.94
N GLY A 317 -10.76 6.18 -0.80
CA GLY A 317 -11.45 5.88 0.45
C GLY A 317 -11.20 4.48 0.99
N MET A 318 -10.04 3.89 0.68
CA MET A 318 -9.56 2.64 1.28
C MET A 318 -8.88 2.93 2.62
N ILE A 319 -7.79 3.71 2.61
CA ILE A 319 -7.08 4.14 3.82
C ILE A 319 -6.68 5.62 3.67
N PRO A 320 -7.29 6.54 4.44
CA PRO A 320 -8.45 6.32 5.32
C PRO A 320 -9.72 5.92 4.57
N ALA A 321 -10.65 5.30 5.30
CA ALA A 321 -11.99 5.04 4.79
C ALA A 321 -12.65 6.33 4.31
N GLY A 322 -13.32 6.29 3.15
CA GLY A 322 -13.85 7.48 2.48
C GLY A 322 -15.36 7.44 2.19
N ASN A 323 -15.95 8.63 2.07
CA ASN A 323 -17.36 8.83 1.79
C ASN A 323 -17.72 8.51 0.34
N PRO A 324 -18.74 7.66 0.08
CA PRO A 324 -19.29 7.54 -1.25
C PRO A 324 -19.88 8.88 -1.69
N ARG A 325 -19.77 9.20 -2.98
CA ARG A 325 -20.33 10.40 -3.62
C ARG A 325 -21.85 10.43 -3.63
N VAL A 326 -22.50 9.30 -3.34
CA VAL A 326 -23.96 9.18 -3.33
C VAL A 326 -24.53 9.35 -1.92
N LYS A 327 -25.40 10.36 -1.74
CA LYS A 327 -26.04 10.69 -0.45
C LYS A 327 -26.70 9.52 0.28
N VAL A 328 -27.43 8.65 -0.44
CA VAL A 328 -28.15 7.53 0.19
C VAL A 328 -27.20 6.45 0.71
N LEU A 329 -26.02 6.29 0.10
CA LEU A 329 -24.98 5.39 0.61
C LEU A 329 -24.33 6.00 1.87
N ARG A 330 -24.06 7.31 1.88
CA ARG A 330 -23.57 8.00 3.10
C ARG A 330 -24.55 7.88 4.26
N ALA A 331 -25.84 8.09 3.99
CA ALA A 331 -26.88 7.88 5.00
C ALA A 331 -26.88 6.43 5.51
N ALA A 332 -26.78 5.43 4.61
CA ALA A 332 -26.74 4.02 5.00
C ALA A 332 -25.50 3.70 5.85
N ASN A 333 -24.34 4.26 5.52
CA ASN A 333 -23.09 4.05 6.27
C ASN A 333 -23.19 4.49 7.73
N ASN A 334 -24.02 5.47 8.07
CA ASN A 334 -24.23 5.89 9.46
C ASN A 334 -24.90 4.82 10.34
N MET A 335 -25.45 3.77 9.73
CA MET A 335 -26.11 2.66 10.40
C MET A 335 -25.22 1.41 10.54
N ASN A 336 -24.09 1.37 9.83
CA ASN A 336 -23.19 0.22 9.85
C ASN A 336 -22.19 0.33 10.99
N GLU A 337 -21.85 -0.82 11.56
CA GLU A 337 -20.66 -0.92 12.41
C GLU A 337 -19.41 -0.77 11.52
N LYS A 338 -18.40 -0.07 12.04
CA LYS A 338 -17.13 0.04 11.32
C LYS A 338 -16.45 -1.32 11.37
N ALA A 339 -16.06 -1.84 10.22
CA ALA A 339 -15.15 -2.98 10.14
C ALA A 339 -13.84 -2.65 10.85
N ALA A 340 -13.17 -3.67 11.36
CA ALA A 340 -11.78 -3.52 11.75
C ALA A 340 -10.97 -3.13 10.49
N GLY A 341 -10.02 -2.20 10.63
CA GLY A 341 -9.12 -1.85 9.52
C GLY A 341 -8.09 -2.97 9.29
N GLY A 342 -7.65 -3.13 8.04
CA GLY A 342 -6.63 -4.11 7.66
C GLY A 342 -7.17 -5.30 6.87
N TRP A 343 -6.25 -6.07 6.33
CA TRP A 343 -6.51 -7.28 5.56
C TRP A 343 -5.29 -8.20 5.59
N ASP A 344 -5.55 -9.47 5.32
CA ASP A 344 -4.55 -10.44 4.91
C ASP A 344 -4.69 -10.70 3.41
N TRP A 345 -3.60 -10.56 2.65
CA TRP A 345 -3.54 -10.84 1.21
C TRP A 345 -2.51 -11.93 0.91
N PHE A 346 -2.84 -12.78 -0.06
CA PHE A 346 -2.02 -13.92 -0.44
C PHE A 346 -1.98 -14.10 -1.95
N MET A 347 -0.81 -14.48 -2.44
CA MET A 347 -0.68 -15.11 -3.74
C MET A 347 0.04 -16.46 -3.62
N ALA A 348 -0.36 -17.41 -4.45
CA ALA A 348 0.20 -18.74 -4.53
C ALA A 348 0.51 -19.08 -5.99
N GLN A 349 1.73 -19.54 -6.26
CA GLN A 349 2.18 -20.00 -7.57
C GLN A 349 2.64 -21.45 -7.47
N PHE A 350 1.73 -22.35 -7.83
CA PHE A 350 1.92 -23.79 -7.71
C PHE A 350 2.86 -24.35 -8.81
N LYS A 351 3.35 -25.57 -8.56
CA LYS A 351 3.88 -26.45 -9.60
C LYS A 351 2.74 -26.80 -10.57
N GLY A 352 3.07 -26.83 -11.87
CA GLY A 352 2.09 -27.09 -12.93
C GLY A 352 1.36 -25.86 -13.47
N ASN A 353 1.94 -24.65 -13.36
CA ASN A 353 1.43 -23.41 -13.98
C ASN A 353 0.01 -23.00 -13.53
N ARG A 354 -0.28 -23.18 -12.24
CA ARG A 354 -1.56 -22.81 -11.61
C ARG A 354 -1.29 -21.80 -10.51
N GLU A 355 -2.20 -20.87 -10.33
CA GLU A 355 -2.05 -19.81 -9.36
C GLU A 355 -3.35 -19.53 -8.60
N LEU A 356 -3.21 -18.85 -7.48
CA LEU A 356 -4.30 -18.42 -6.65
C LEU A 356 -3.96 -17.08 -6.00
N THR A 357 -4.97 -16.22 -5.87
CA THR A 357 -4.92 -14.94 -5.17
C THR A 357 -6.09 -14.90 -4.20
N MET A 358 -5.85 -14.55 -2.94
CA MET A 358 -6.85 -14.60 -1.88
C MET A 358 -6.68 -13.41 -0.95
N ALA A 359 -7.80 -12.94 -0.40
CA ALA A 359 -7.81 -11.96 0.65
C ALA A 359 -8.81 -12.33 1.75
N SER A 360 -8.50 -11.90 2.97
CA SER A 360 -9.38 -11.87 4.14
C SER A 360 -9.36 -10.46 4.71
N VAL A 361 -10.47 -9.73 4.61
CA VAL A 361 -10.61 -8.40 5.21
C VAL A 361 -10.98 -8.57 6.68
N HIS A 362 -10.38 -7.77 7.57
CA HIS A 362 -10.63 -7.90 9.00
C HIS A 362 -12.10 -7.69 9.37
N SER A 363 -12.70 -8.72 9.97
CA SER A 363 -14.08 -8.69 10.46
C SER A 363 -14.12 -8.27 11.93
N HIS A 364 -15.33 -8.06 12.46
CA HIS A 364 -15.51 -7.75 13.89
C HIS A 364 -15.07 -8.91 14.80
N ASP A 365 -15.20 -10.16 14.33
CA ASP A 365 -14.80 -11.36 15.07
C ASP A 365 -13.27 -11.46 15.23
N MET A 366 -12.53 -10.76 14.36
CA MET A 366 -11.07 -10.72 14.38
C MET A 366 -10.50 -9.71 15.38
N LEU A 367 -11.31 -8.82 15.97
CA LEU A 367 -10.85 -7.77 16.88
C LEU A 367 -10.02 -8.29 18.06
N GLN A 368 -10.31 -9.51 18.53
CA GLN A 368 -9.57 -10.17 19.61
C GLN A 368 -8.13 -10.56 19.25
N PHE A 369 -7.78 -10.58 17.95
CA PHE A 369 -6.44 -10.90 17.44
C PHE A 369 -5.65 -9.64 17.04
N LEU A 370 -6.30 -8.47 16.98
CA LEU A 370 -5.65 -7.21 16.66
C LEU A 370 -5.08 -6.55 17.92
N ASN A 371 -4.07 -5.71 17.73
CA ASN A 371 -3.35 -4.95 18.77
C ASN A 371 -2.80 -5.83 19.91
N GLN A 372 -2.53 -7.10 19.63
CA GLN A 372 -2.04 -8.04 20.63
C GLN A 372 -0.53 -7.85 20.82
N THR A 373 -0.14 -7.32 21.97
CA THR A 373 1.28 -7.08 22.34
C THR A 373 1.74 -7.85 23.57
N GLY A 374 0.87 -8.71 24.12
CA GLY A 374 1.13 -9.51 25.32
C GLY A 374 2.29 -10.50 25.14
N PRO A 375 2.78 -11.11 26.24
CA PRO A 375 3.93 -12.02 26.19
C PRO A 375 3.65 -13.35 25.49
N ASN A 376 2.37 -13.73 25.35
CA ASN A 376 1.95 -14.98 24.71
C ASN A 376 1.36 -14.67 23.34
N PRO A 377 1.58 -15.54 22.34
CA PRO A 377 0.93 -15.40 21.03
C PRO A 377 -0.60 -15.54 21.17
N PRO A 378 -1.36 -14.94 20.25
CA PRO A 378 -2.79 -15.19 20.14
C PRO A 378 -3.09 -16.68 19.92
N LYS A 379 -4.36 -17.05 20.17
CA LYS A 379 -4.86 -18.38 19.84
C LYS A 379 -4.92 -18.58 18.33
N ILE A 380 -5.28 -19.78 17.92
CA ILE A 380 -5.63 -20.07 16.53
C ILE A 380 -6.74 -19.12 16.08
N MET A 381 -6.55 -18.47 14.93
CA MET A 381 -7.58 -17.69 14.25
C MET A 381 -8.10 -18.48 13.05
N GLU A 382 -9.42 -18.48 12.84
CA GLU A 382 -10.06 -18.99 11.65
C GLU A 382 -10.80 -17.84 10.97
N ALA A 383 -10.70 -17.78 9.65
CA ALA A 383 -11.28 -16.71 8.85
C ALA A 383 -11.73 -17.23 7.49
N GLU A 384 -12.72 -16.56 6.91
CA GLU A 384 -13.07 -16.76 5.52
C GLU A 384 -12.07 -16.06 4.61
N VAL A 385 -11.71 -16.71 3.51
CA VAL A 385 -10.91 -16.11 2.44
C VAL A 385 -11.67 -16.20 1.13
N SER A 386 -11.51 -15.18 0.30
CA SER A 386 -12.08 -15.19 -1.05
C SER A 386 -11.10 -14.59 -2.07
N GLY A 387 -11.26 -14.97 -3.34
CA GLY A 387 -10.35 -14.54 -4.38
C GLY A 387 -10.53 -15.33 -5.66
N LYS A 388 -9.44 -15.61 -6.37
CA LYS A 388 -9.46 -16.30 -7.67
C LYS A 388 -8.44 -17.42 -7.77
N TYR A 389 -8.86 -18.48 -8.45
CA TYR A 389 -8.00 -19.55 -8.96
C TYR A 389 -7.75 -19.34 -10.45
N ILE A 390 -6.53 -19.61 -10.91
CA ILE A 390 -6.09 -19.52 -12.31
C ILE A 390 -5.53 -20.89 -12.71
N ASP A 391 -6.11 -21.48 -13.77
CA ASP A 391 -5.66 -22.76 -14.32
C ASP A 391 -4.45 -22.61 -15.27
N GLU A 392 -3.91 -23.72 -15.74
CA GLU A 392 -2.77 -23.76 -16.66
C GLU A 392 -3.01 -23.08 -18.02
N ASN A 393 -4.28 -22.86 -18.39
CA ASN A 393 -4.73 -22.27 -19.65
C ASN A 393 -5.17 -20.80 -19.50
N ASN A 394 -4.87 -20.15 -18.37
CA ASN A 394 -5.27 -18.78 -18.02
C ASN A 394 -6.78 -18.60 -17.75
N ASN A 395 -7.57 -19.67 -17.64
CA ASN A 395 -8.95 -19.50 -17.19
C ASN A 395 -8.95 -19.20 -15.70
N SER A 396 -9.74 -18.21 -15.30
CA SER A 396 -9.90 -17.87 -13.89
C SER A 396 -11.33 -18.05 -13.41
N LYS A 397 -11.47 -18.41 -12.14
CA LYS A 397 -12.77 -18.46 -11.46
C LYS A 397 -12.67 -17.93 -10.04
N LYS A 398 -13.77 -17.30 -9.58
CA LYS A 398 -13.91 -16.89 -8.19
C LYS A 398 -14.00 -18.12 -7.30
N ILE A 399 -13.35 -18.06 -6.15
CA ILE A 399 -13.35 -19.11 -5.15
C ILE A 399 -13.49 -18.52 -3.74
N LYS A 400 -13.99 -19.35 -2.82
CA LYS A 400 -14.01 -19.08 -1.39
C LYS A 400 -13.38 -20.28 -0.67
N GLY A 401 -12.80 -20.02 0.49
CA GLY A 401 -12.20 -21.03 1.34
C GLY A 401 -12.14 -20.58 2.79
N GLN A 402 -11.48 -21.39 3.60
CA GLN A 402 -11.16 -21.08 4.98
C GLN A 402 -9.65 -20.98 5.12
N ILE A 403 -9.21 -20.05 5.97
CA ILE A 403 -7.83 -19.92 6.40
C ILE A 403 -7.76 -20.12 7.91
N LYS A 404 -6.73 -20.82 8.36
CA LYS A 404 -6.43 -21.01 9.76
C LYS A 404 -5.02 -20.53 10.06
N ILE A 405 -4.90 -19.59 10.99
CA ILE A 405 -3.62 -19.05 11.44
C ILE A 405 -3.21 -19.81 12.70
N THR A 406 -2.15 -20.60 12.59
CA THR A 406 -1.74 -21.53 13.65
C THR A 406 -0.48 -21.10 14.39
N GLU A 407 0.32 -20.23 13.79
CA GLU A 407 1.54 -19.68 14.41
C GLU A 407 1.59 -18.16 14.20
N TRP A 408 2.19 -17.49 15.17
CA TRP A 408 2.31 -16.03 15.24
C TRP A 408 3.75 -15.65 15.53
N ILE A 409 4.18 -14.50 15.03
CA ILE A 409 5.48 -13.92 15.31
C ILE A 409 5.33 -12.51 15.89
N ARG A 410 6.18 -12.16 16.86
CA ARG A 410 6.16 -10.84 17.47
C ARG A 410 7.09 -9.90 16.70
N SER A 411 6.58 -8.75 16.25
CA SER A 411 7.40 -7.74 15.57
C SER A 411 8.26 -6.98 16.57
N VAL A 412 9.53 -7.37 16.67
CA VAL A 412 10.51 -6.79 17.60
C VAL A 412 11.59 -5.97 16.90
N LYS A 413 11.68 -6.04 15.57
CA LYS A 413 12.65 -5.32 14.73
C LYS A 413 12.00 -4.10 14.06
N SER A 414 12.83 -3.17 13.62
CA SER A 414 12.43 -2.04 12.78
C SER A 414 13.59 -1.58 11.91
N GLN A 415 13.28 -1.16 10.68
CA GLN A 415 14.26 -0.71 9.68
C GLN A 415 14.70 0.73 9.86
N ASP A 416 14.08 1.47 10.79
CA ASP A 416 14.44 2.82 11.22
C ASP A 416 13.74 3.03 12.57
N PRO A 417 14.30 2.50 13.69
CA PRO A 417 13.61 2.47 14.99
C PRO A 417 13.36 3.87 15.59
N ASP A 418 14.14 4.86 15.16
CA ASP A 418 13.96 6.25 15.57
C ASP A 418 12.68 6.82 14.97
N LEU A 419 12.41 6.58 13.68
CA LEU A 419 11.19 7.07 13.02
C LEU A 419 10.00 6.12 13.21
N TYR A 420 10.24 4.80 13.21
CA TYR A 420 9.25 3.74 13.33
C TYR A 420 9.61 2.78 14.47
N PRO A 421 9.20 3.05 15.71
CA PRO A 421 9.54 2.20 16.84
C PRO A 421 8.91 0.79 16.72
N PRO A 422 9.61 -0.28 17.13
CA PRO A 422 9.05 -1.64 17.14
C PRO A 422 7.71 -1.72 17.88
N THR A 423 6.70 -2.28 17.20
CA THR A 423 5.32 -2.32 17.74
C THR A 423 5.10 -3.41 18.78
N ASN A 424 5.99 -4.41 18.85
CA ASN A 424 5.84 -5.60 19.71
C ASN A 424 4.53 -6.37 19.51
N THR A 425 3.85 -6.13 18.38
CA THR A 425 2.57 -6.73 18.03
C THR A 425 2.78 -8.11 17.42
N TRP A 426 1.87 -9.04 17.70
CA TRP A 426 1.82 -10.35 17.07
C TRP A 426 1.21 -10.30 15.67
N TYR A 427 1.90 -10.88 14.70
CA TYR A 427 1.49 -11.03 13.30
C TYR A 427 1.35 -12.52 12.95
N PRO A 428 0.46 -12.88 12.02
CA PRO A 428 0.40 -14.21 11.46
C PRO A 428 1.74 -14.67 10.87
N GLN A 429 2.12 -15.93 11.13
CA GLN A 429 3.39 -16.51 10.65
C GLN A 429 3.18 -17.88 9.99
N LYS A 430 1.96 -18.43 10.01
CA LYS A 430 1.63 -19.68 9.33
C LYS A 430 0.14 -19.77 9.04
N TRP A 431 -0.18 -20.10 7.80
CA TRP A 431 -1.54 -20.11 7.30
C TRP A 431 -1.88 -21.45 6.66
N GLU A 432 -2.93 -22.09 7.12
CA GLU A 432 -3.45 -23.34 6.57
C GLU A 432 -4.71 -23.04 5.77
N PHE A 433 -4.69 -23.34 4.48
CA PHE A 433 -5.81 -23.13 3.57
C PHE A 433 -6.61 -24.40 3.38
N ASN A 434 -7.94 -24.25 3.33
CA ASN A 434 -8.88 -25.30 2.96
C ASN A 434 -9.91 -24.77 1.96
N PHE A 435 -10.03 -25.46 0.83
CA PHE A 435 -10.96 -25.11 -0.24
C PHE A 435 -11.98 -26.22 -0.52
N GLY A 436 -13.06 -25.87 -1.20
CA GLY A 436 -14.06 -26.82 -1.68
C GLY A 436 -13.62 -27.62 -2.91
N GLU A 437 -14.55 -28.43 -3.45
CA GLU A 437 -14.30 -29.30 -4.61
C GLU A 437 -14.02 -28.56 -5.92
N ASP A 438 -14.28 -27.26 -5.96
CA ASP A 438 -13.91 -26.39 -7.07
C ASP A 438 -12.40 -26.32 -7.28
N ILE A 439 -11.58 -26.68 -6.30
CA ILE A 439 -10.13 -26.69 -6.41
C ILE A 439 -9.61 -28.13 -6.59
N PRO A 440 -8.64 -28.36 -7.52
CA PRO A 440 -7.99 -29.65 -7.69
C PRO A 440 -7.49 -30.21 -6.35
N GLU A 441 -7.70 -31.51 -6.14
CA GLU A 441 -7.50 -32.18 -4.85
C GLU A 441 -6.10 -31.94 -4.28
N GLU A 442 -5.08 -31.95 -5.13
CA GLU A 442 -3.67 -31.80 -4.77
C GLU A 442 -3.25 -30.40 -4.29
N ILE A 443 -4.11 -29.39 -4.50
CA ILE A 443 -3.88 -28.00 -4.03
C ILE A 443 -5.07 -27.46 -3.23
N ARG A 444 -6.03 -28.33 -2.87
CA ARG A 444 -7.21 -27.97 -2.08
C ARG A 444 -6.87 -27.65 -0.63
N ASN A 445 -5.81 -28.29 -0.13
CA ASN A 445 -5.29 -28.09 1.21
C ASN A 445 -3.79 -27.84 1.12
N PHE A 446 -3.34 -26.72 1.65
CA PHE A 446 -1.91 -26.43 1.73
C PHE A 446 -1.62 -25.46 2.87
N VAL A 447 -0.35 -25.43 3.27
CA VAL A 447 0.18 -24.54 4.29
C VAL A 447 1.13 -23.54 3.64
N MET A 448 0.98 -22.27 3.97
CA MET A 448 1.96 -21.22 3.72
C MET A 448 2.87 -21.05 4.93
N ILE A 449 4.19 -21.13 4.70
CA ILE A 449 5.21 -20.99 5.73
C ILE A 449 6.26 -19.99 5.23
N PRO A 450 6.54 -18.90 5.98
CA PRO A 450 7.61 -17.96 5.65
C PRO A 450 8.95 -18.63 5.38
N ILE A 451 9.69 -18.09 4.41
CA ILE A 451 11.02 -18.62 4.08
C ILE A 451 12.09 -18.26 5.12
N VAL A 452 11.76 -17.32 6.02
CA VAL A 452 12.61 -16.85 7.13
C VAL A 452 11.89 -17.03 8.48
N SER A 453 12.65 -17.10 9.57
CA SER A 453 12.11 -17.24 10.93
C SER A 453 12.05 -15.93 11.73
N GLY A 454 12.76 -14.88 11.29
CA GLY A 454 12.89 -13.60 12.00
C GLY A 454 11.70 -12.64 11.88
N GLY A 455 10.64 -13.03 11.17
CA GLY A 455 9.53 -12.15 10.81
C GLY A 455 9.85 -11.33 9.57
N GLN A 456 8.81 -10.73 8.97
CA GLN A 456 8.92 -10.00 7.70
C GLN A 456 8.20 -8.65 7.80
N SER A 457 8.32 -7.99 8.95
CA SER A 457 7.58 -6.77 9.28
C SER A 457 8.21 -5.50 8.73
N GLY A 458 7.36 -4.50 8.47
CA GLY A 458 7.75 -3.19 7.97
C GLY A 458 6.69 -2.14 8.21
N PHE A 459 6.97 -0.92 7.78
CA PHE A 459 6.07 0.23 7.94
C PHE A 459 5.79 0.90 6.59
N PHE A 460 4.61 1.49 6.47
CA PHE A 460 4.33 2.56 5.51
C PHE A 460 4.74 3.89 6.15
N GLY A 461 5.01 4.89 5.32
CA GLY A 461 5.34 6.25 5.73
C GLY A 461 4.31 6.82 6.70
N ASN A 462 3.03 6.55 6.50
CA ASN A 462 1.97 7.00 7.41
C ASN A 462 1.92 6.29 8.79
N GLY A 463 2.88 5.41 9.07
CA GLY A 463 3.01 4.63 10.31
C GLY A 463 2.19 3.35 10.36
N LEU A 464 1.48 2.96 9.29
CA LEU A 464 0.80 1.67 9.23
C LEU A 464 1.86 0.55 9.22
N HIS A 465 1.76 -0.38 10.16
CA HIS A 465 2.68 -1.51 10.30
C HIS A 465 2.09 -2.77 9.66
N TYR A 466 2.91 -3.51 8.93
CA TYR A 466 2.54 -4.72 8.20
C TYR A 466 3.58 -5.83 8.38
N SER A 467 3.21 -7.05 7.98
CA SER A 467 4.12 -8.17 7.80
C SER A 467 3.94 -8.75 6.41
N GLU A 468 5.01 -8.73 5.61
CA GLU A 468 4.97 -9.02 4.18
C GLU A 468 6.19 -9.79 3.72
N GLY A 469 5.98 -10.95 3.10
CA GLY A 469 7.10 -11.65 2.52
C GLY A 469 6.83 -12.99 1.85
N ALA A 470 7.90 -13.54 1.29
CA ALA A 470 7.85 -14.80 0.55
C ALA A 470 7.60 -15.99 1.47
N VAL A 471 6.78 -16.92 0.98
CA VAL A 471 6.38 -18.14 1.69
C VAL A 471 6.56 -19.38 0.81
N TYR A 472 6.84 -20.51 1.45
CA TYR A 472 6.71 -21.84 0.86
C TYR A 472 5.27 -22.31 0.88
N LEU A 473 4.84 -22.97 -0.19
CA LEU A 473 3.59 -23.73 -0.22
C LEU A 473 3.92 -25.21 0.01
N LYS A 474 3.29 -25.83 1.01
CA LYS A 474 3.47 -27.24 1.33
C LYS A 474 2.13 -27.97 1.46
N ASP A 475 2.09 -29.23 1.07
CA ASP A 475 0.96 -30.11 1.42
C ASP A 475 1.05 -30.58 2.88
N ASN A 476 0.07 -31.39 3.30
CA ASN A 476 0.00 -31.94 4.66
C ASN A 476 1.12 -32.96 4.97
N GLU A 477 1.78 -33.50 3.96
CA GLU A 477 2.92 -34.42 4.09
C GLU A 477 4.27 -33.66 4.13
N GLY A 478 4.24 -32.35 3.91
CA GLY A 478 5.41 -31.48 3.87
C GLY A 478 6.08 -31.39 2.49
N ASN A 479 5.50 -31.99 1.45
CA ASN A 479 6.01 -31.86 0.09
C ASN A 479 5.78 -30.44 -0.44
N SER A 480 6.74 -29.93 -1.19
CA SER A 480 6.61 -28.58 -1.77
C SER A 480 5.61 -28.56 -2.92
N LEU A 481 4.62 -27.69 -2.83
CA LEU A 481 3.61 -27.42 -3.86
C LEU A 481 3.94 -26.21 -4.73
N GLY A 482 4.78 -25.29 -4.24
CA GLY A 482 5.12 -24.06 -4.97
C GLY A 482 5.71 -22.98 -4.07
N ARG A 483 5.56 -21.72 -4.49
CA ARG A 483 5.97 -20.51 -3.77
C ARG A 483 4.83 -19.51 -3.74
N GLY A 484 4.82 -18.64 -2.74
CA GLY A 484 3.81 -17.61 -2.60
C GLY A 484 4.34 -16.37 -1.92
N PHE A 485 3.43 -15.45 -1.63
CA PHE A 485 3.66 -14.26 -0.82
C PHE A 485 2.47 -14.07 0.11
N ALA A 486 2.74 -13.65 1.34
CA ALA A 486 1.72 -13.33 2.33
C ALA A 486 1.94 -11.91 2.84
N GLU A 487 0.85 -11.16 2.95
CA GLU A 487 0.77 -9.80 3.48
C GLU A 487 -0.29 -9.77 4.58
N SER A 488 0.05 -9.18 5.72
CA SER A 488 -0.85 -8.99 6.86
C SER A 488 -0.75 -7.54 7.35
N THR A 489 -1.84 -6.79 7.26
CA THR A 489 -1.88 -5.35 7.60
C THR A 489 -2.88 -5.06 8.72
N GLY A 490 -2.69 -3.96 9.46
CA GLY A 490 -3.68 -3.50 10.44
C GLY A 490 -3.77 -4.32 11.73
N TYR A 491 -2.75 -5.12 12.05
CA TYR A 491 -2.65 -5.81 13.33
C TYR A 491 -2.13 -4.91 14.47
N ALA A 492 -1.36 -3.86 14.18
CA ALA A 492 -0.84 -2.94 15.19
C ALA A 492 -1.59 -1.59 15.16
N ASP A 493 -1.71 -0.96 16.32
CA ASP A 493 -2.30 0.39 16.45
C ASP A 493 -1.27 1.43 15.95
N PRO A 494 -1.53 2.11 14.82
CA PRO A 494 -0.58 3.03 14.25
C PRO A 494 -0.68 4.44 14.84
N ILE A 495 -1.66 4.73 15.71
CA ILE A 495 -2.08 6.11 15.98
C ILE A 495 -0.97 6.94 16.62
N LEU A 496 -0.31 6.45 17.68
CA LEU A 496 0.73 7.22 18.36
C LEU A 496 1.94 7.48 17.46
N ASN A 497 2.34 6.50 16.66
CA ASN A 497 3.42 6.69 15.70
C ASN A 497 3.01 7.69 14.60
N ARG A 498 1.80 7.55 14.06
CA ARG A 498 1.25 8.48 13.07
C ARG A 498 1.16 9.91 13.57
N LEU A 499 0.85 10.14 14.85
CA LEU A 499 0.88 11.47 15.45
C LEU A 499 2.29 12.08 15.33
N LYS A 500 3.33 11.33 15.73
CA LYS A 500 4.73 11.75 15.61
C LYS A 500 5.09 12.06 14.15
N LEU A 501 4.76 11.15 13.23
CA LEU A 501 5.03 11.27 11.79
C LEU A 501 4.30 12.47 11.16
N ALA A 502 3.13 12.83 11.67
CA ALA A 502 2.36 14.01 11.24
C ALA A 502 2.82 15.33 11.88
N GLY A 503 3.91 15.34 12.66
CA GLY A 503 4.40 16.53 13.37
C GLY A 503 3.55 16.93 14.57
N LEU A 504 2.78 16.00 15.12
CA LEU A 504 1.88 16.22 16.25
C LEU A 504 2.45 15.62 17.54
N PRO A 505 2.07 16.14 18.72
CA PRO A 505 2.37 15.50 20.00
C PRO A 505 1.81 14.07 20.04
N ALA A 506 2.67 13.07 20.22
CA ALA A 506 2.29 11.66 20.36
C ALA A 506 1.79 11.38 21.79
N THR A 507 0.60 11.88 22.12
CA THR A 507 -0.04 11.71 23.44
C THR A 507 -1.47 11.19 23.30
N GLU A 508 -1.98 10.51 24.33
CA GLU A 508 -3.39 10.10 24.38
C GLU A 508 -4.35 11.29 24.28
N GLU A 509 -3.98 12.46 24.83
CA GLU A 509 -4.80 13.68 24.69
C GLU A 509 -4.92 14.12 23.21
N MET A 510 -3.84 14.04 22.44
CA MET A 510 -3.89 14.39 21.02
C MET A 510 -4.61 13.31 20.21
N ARG A 511 -4.45 12.04 20.56
CA ARG A 511 -5.23 10.93 20.00
C ARG A 511 -6.73 11.19 20.17
N ASP A 512 -7.19 11.52 21.38
CA ASP A 512 -8.60 11.75 21.66
C ASP A 512 -9.15 12.95 20.86
N LYS A 513 -8.36 14.02 20.71
CA LYS A 513 -8.74 15.19 19.89
C LYS A 513 -8.89 14.87 18.40
N LEU A 514 -8.17 13.87 17.92
CA LEU A 514 -8.14 13.45 16.52
C LEU A 514 -8.90 12.14 16.28
N GLU A 515 -9.64 11.66 17.29
CA GLU A 515 -10.51 10.51 17.14
C GLU A 515 -11.52 10.77 16.02
N ILE A 516 -11.65 9.81 15.11
CA ILE A 516 -12.58 9.93 13.99
C ILE A 516 -14.02 9.93 14.54
N PRO A 517 -14.77 11.03 14.37
CA PRO A 517 -16.10 11.19 14.96
C PRO A 517 -17.07 10.10 14.49
N GLN A 518 -17.91 9.64 15.42
CA GLN A 518 -18.97 8.68 15.15
C GLN A 518 -20.29 9.40 14.81
N PRO A 519 -21.21 8.76 14.07
CA PRO A 519 -22.51 9.35 13.78
C PRO A 519 -23.33 9.59 15.05
N SER A 520 -23.77 10.83 15.27
CA SER A 520 -24.63 11.19 16.42
C SER A 520 -26.02 10.54 16.31
N THR A 521 -26.75 10.43 17.43
CA THR A 521 -28.13 9.93 17.43
C THR A 521 -29.03 10.70 16.47
N PHE A 522 -28.87 12.02 16.42
CA PHE A 522 -29.60 12.86 15.47
C PHE A 522 -29.23 12.55 14.02
N LEU A 523 -27.93 12.38 13.72
CA LEU A 523 -27.45 12.02 12.38
C LEU A 523 -27.99 10.65 11.95
N LYS A 524 -28.02 9.67 12.85
CA LYS A 524 -28.62 8.33 12.60
C LYS A 524 -30.12 8.43 12.33
N LEU A 525 -30.85 9.25 13.08
CA LEU A 525 -32.29 9.48 12.88
C LEU A 525 -32.57 10.09 11.51
N ILE A 526 -31.91 11.20 11.14
CA ILE A 526 -32.12 11.83 9.83
C ILE A 526 -31.69 10.93 8.68
N SER A 527 -30.63 10.13 8.87
CA SER A 527 -30.19 9.13 7.88
C SER A 527 -31.26 8.06 7.68
N THR A 528 -31.83 7.57 8.77
CA THR A 528 -32.91 6.57 8.74
C THR A 528 -34.14 7.10 8.01
N LEU A 529 -34.61 8.30 8.37
CA LEU A 529 -35.76 8.93 7.69
C LEU A 529 -35.50 9.15 6.20
N TYR A 530 -34.28 9.57 5.85
CA TYR A 530 -33.87 9.76 4.46
C TYR A 530 -33.89 8.44 3.68
N ILE A 531 -33.37 7.35 4.26
CA ILE A 531 -33.35 6.02 3.62
C ILE A 531 -34.77 5.47 3.47
N LEU A 532 -35.63 5.63 4.48
CA LEU A 532 -36.99 5.09 4.49
C LEU A 532 -37.91 5.75 3.45
N TRP A 533 -37.56 6.94 2.98
CA TRP A 533 -38.29 7.57 1.89
C TRP A 533 -38.33 6.66 0.64
N PRO A 534 -39.50 6.38 0.04
CA PRO A 534 -39.65 5.31 -0.95
C PRO A 534 -38.66 5.37 -2.13
N SER A 535 -38.39 6.56 -2.68
CA SER A 535 -37.45 6.71 -3.80
C SER A 535 -35.99 6.44 -3.37
N ASN A 536 -35.62 6.82 -2.16
CA ASN A 536 -34.28 6.57 -1.61
C ASN A 536 -34.08 5.10 -1.26
N LYS A 537 -35.08 4.45 -0.65
CA LYS A 537 -35.06 3.00 -0.39
C LYS A 537 -34.85 2.20 -1.68
N SER A 538 -35.59 2.55 -2.73
CA SER A 538 -35.46 1.92 -4.05
C SER A 538 -34.07 2.16 -4.66
N LYS A 539 -33.58 3.42 -4.59
CA LYS A 539 -32.23 3.77 -5.05
C LYS A 539 -31.13 3.02 -4.30
N LEU A 540 -31.23 2.92 -2.97
CA LEU A 540 -30.28 2.18 -2.14
C LEU A 540 -30.25 0.71 -2.52
N LYS A 541 -31.43 0.08 -2.65
CA LYS A 541 -31.54 -1.31 -3.08
C LYS A 541 -30.83 -1.55 -4.42
N LYS A 542 -31.08 -0.68 -5.42
CA LYS A 542 -30.43 -0.78 -6.75
C LYS A 542 -28.91 -0.60 -6.67
N LEU A 543 -28.42 0.32 -5.84
CA LEU A 543 -26.99 0.56 -5.68
C LEU A 543 -26.31 -0.63 -4.99
N LEU A 544 -26.89 -1.15 -3.89
CA LEU A 544 -26.33 -2.29 -3.18
C LEU A 544 -26.27 -3.54 -4.08
N THR A 545 -27.29 -3.82 -4.89
CA THR A 545 -27.22 -4.94 -5.86
C THR A 545 -26.04 -4.82 -6.83
N ASN A 546 -25.62 -3.60 -7.19
CA ASN A 546 -24.49 -3.39 -8.08
C ASN A 546 -23.14 -3.33 -7.35
N CYS A 547 -23.14 -3.00 -6.04
CA CYS A 547 -21.95 -2.84 -5.22
C CYS A 547 -21.48 -4.12 -4.51
N VAL A 548 -22.37 -5.09 -4.28
CA VAL A 548 -22.19 -6.19 -3.31
C VAL A 548 -21.44 -7.43 -3.86
N ASP A 549 -20.85 -7.36 -5.06
CA ASP A 549 -20.06 -8.50 -5.57
C ASP A 549 -18.55 -8.42 -5.28
N ALA A 550 -18.15 -7.57 -4.32
CA ALA A 550 -16.80 -7.51 -3.80
C ALA A 550 -16.72 -8.33 -2.51
N LEU A 551 -16.15 -9.53 -2.69
CA LEU A 551 -15.62 -10.49 -1.72
C LEU A 551 -16.57 -11.00 -0.62
#